data_AF-A0A0F9FQE0-F1
#
_entry.id   AF-A0A0F9FQE0-F1
#
_cell.length_a   1.000
_cell.length_b   1.000
_cell.length_c   1.000
_cell.angle_alpha   90.00
_cell.angle_beta   90.00
_cell.angle_gamma   90.00
#
_symmetry.space_group_name_H-M   'P 1'
#
loop_
_entity.id
_entity.type
_entity.pdbx_description
1 polymer ?
#
loop_
_entity_poly.entity_id
_entity_poly.type
_entity_poly.pdbx_seq_one_letter_code
_entity_poly.pdbx_strand_id
1 'polypeptide(L)' 'MKPIIKKYQIIYADPPWRFKNWSMSELAKRGEKWARKNGRSPYDVMNNEDIYKLPIQQIADKNCILFLWAWY' A
#
# COMPACT_ATOMS: atom_id res chain seq x y z
N MET A 1 -10.26 -11.30 27.50
CA MET A 1 -10.38 -12.29 26.40
C MET A 1 -9.79 -11.68 25.13
N LYS A 2 -9.00 -12.43 24.35
CA LYS A 2 -8.53 -11.95 23.03
C LYS A 2 -9.72 -11.98 22.06
N PRO A 3 -9.94 -10.93 21.25
CA PRO A 3 -10.99 -10.96 20.23
C PRO A 3 -10.72 -12.08 19.24
N ILE A 4 -11.75 -12.84 18.89
CA ILE A 4 -11.68 -13.82 17.80
C ILE A 4 -11.72 -13.01 16.50
N ILE A 5 -10.57 -12.87 15.85
CA ILE A 5 -10.45 -12.19 14.57
C ILE A 5 -10.90 -13.14 13.47
N LYS A 6 -11.87 -12.71 12.64
CA LYS A 6 -12.34 -13.48 11.49
C LYS A 6 -11.18 -13.70 10.51
N LYS A 7 -11.01 -14.96 10.10
CA LYS A 7 -10.04 -15.37 9.08
C LYS A 7 -10.73 -15.53 7.72
N TYR A 8 -9.99 -15.27 6.65
CA TYR A 8 -10.51 -15.28 5.28
C TYR A 8 -9.74 -16.27 4.41
N GLN A 9 -10.48 -17.10 3.67
CA GLN A 9 -9.94 -18.01 2.67
C GLN A 9 -9.64 -17.32 1.33
N ILE A 10 -10.27 -16.17 1.06
CA ILE A 10 -10.02 -15.36 -0.13
C ILE A 10 -9.76 -13.92 0.32
N ILE A 11 -8.62 -13.38 -0.08
CA ILE A 11 -8.26 -11.97 0.12
C ILE A 11 -8.06 -11.36 -1.27
N TYR A 12 -8.76 -10.25 -1.55
CA TYR A 12 -8.58 -9.46 -2.77
C TYR A 12 -8.07 -8.08 -2.36
N ALA A 13 -6.92 -7.68 -2.89
CA ALA A 13 -6.24 -6.47 -2.45
C ALA A 13 -5.67 -5.67 -3.63
N ASP A 14 -5.85 -4.36 -3.56
CA ASP A 14 -5.20 -3.36 -4.40
C ASP A 14 -4.53 -2.33 -3.48
N PRO A 15 -3.28 -2.59 -3.03
CA PRO A 15 -2.56 -1.69 -2.14
C PRO A 15 -2.36 -0.30 -2.75
N PRO A 16 -2.24 0.76 -1.93
CA PRO A 16 -2.02 2.11 -2.42
C PRO A 16 -0.56 2.30 -2.81
N TRP A 17 -0.16 1.71 -3.92
CA TRP A 17 1.23 1.65 -4.33
C TRP A 17 1.85 3.02 -4.62
N ARG A 18 3.07 3.24 -4.12
CA ARG A 18 3.86 4.42 -4.43
C ARG A 18 4.70 4.22 -5.69
N PHE A 19 4.30 4.87 -6.77
CA PHE A 19 5.10 4.96 -7.98
C PHE A 19 6.37 5.79 -7.77
N LYS A 20 7.48 5.33 -8.36
CA LYS A 20 8.76 6.07 -8.36
C LYS A 20 8.68 7.22 -9.37
N ASN A 21 8.10 8.33 -8.94
CA ASN A 21 8.00 9.52 -9.79
C ASN A 21 9.27 10.36 -9.65
N TRP A 22 9.75 10.91 -10.78
CA TRP A 22 10.88 11.85 -10.84
C TRP A 22 10.75 13.03 -9.86
N SER A 23 9.51 13.34 -9.48
CA SER A 23 9.18 14.43 -8.57
C SER A 23 9.61 14.18 -7.13
N MET A 24 9.92 12.96 -6.68
CA MET A 24 10.20 12.71 -5.24
C MET A 24 11.44 13.45 -4.71
N SER A 25 12.51 13.57 -5.50
CA SER A 25 13.71 14.32 -5.11
C SER A 25 13.48 15.84 -5.16
N GLU A 26 12.72 16.29 -6.17
CA GLU A 26 12.34 17.70 -6.33
C GLU A 26 11.28 18.13 -5.31
N LEU A 27 10.47 17.20 -4.81
CA LEU A 27 9.48 17.41 -3.76
C LEU A 27 10.12 17.79 -2.43
N ALA A 28 11.20 17.10 -2.05
CA ALA A 28 11.97 17.44 -0.86
C ALA A 28 12.55 18.87 -0.93
N LYS A 29 12.80 19.39 -2.14
CA LYS A 29 13.32 20.74 -2.37
C LYS A 29 12.24 21.81 -2.53
N ARG A 30 11.10 21.48 -3.15
CA ARG A 30 10.08 22.44 -3.62
C ARG A 30 8.74 22.35 -2.89
N GLY A 31 8.57 21.36 -2.01
CA GLY A 31 7.42 21.19 -1.14
C GLY A 31 6.18 20.56 -1.80
N GLU A 32 5.17 20.31 -0.96
CA GLU A 32 3.90 19.62 -1.29
C GLU A 32 3.13 20.26 -2.45
N LYS A 33 3.07 21.60 -2.51
CA LYS A 33 2.29 22.33 -3.54
C LYS A 33 2.82 22.07 -4.95
N TRP A 34 4.14 22.05 -5.12
CA TRP A 34 4.78 21.75 -6.40
C TRP A 34 4.54 20.29 -6.79
N ALA A 35 4.64 19.37 -5.85
CA ALA A 35 4.47 17.95 -6.13
C ALA A 35 3.07 17.54 -6.58
N ARG A 36 2.01 18.09 -5.96
CA ARG A 36 0.62 17.83 -6.38
C ARG A 36 0.37 18.29 -7.81
N LYS A 37 0.99 19.40 -8.22
CA LYS A 37 0.91 19.92 -9.61
C LYS A 37 1.70 19.05 -10.61
N ASN A 38 2.66 18.26 -10.15
CA ASN A 38 3.56 17.47 -10.98
C ASN A 38 3.40 15.96 -10.77
N GLY A 39 2.14 15.50 -10.67
CA GLY A 39 1.80 14.07 -10.75
C GLY A 39 2.04 13.26 -9.47
N ARG A 40 2.07 13.89 -8.28
CA ARG A 40 1.94 13.14 -7.02
C ARG A 40 0.48 12.66 -6.86
N SER A 41 0.33 11.46 -6.29
CA SER A 41 -0.99 10.90 -5.96
C SER A 41 -1.80 11.87 -5.09
N PRO A 42 -3.12 12.04 -5.34
CA PRO A 42 -3.99 12.88 -4.51
C PRO A 42 -4.30 12.26 -3.14
N TYR A 43 -3.94 10.99 -2.93
CA TYR A 43 -4.09 10.24 -1.68
C TYR A 43 -2.75 9.66 -1.22
N ASP A 44 -2.70 9.28 0.06
CA ASP A 44 -1.53 8.66 0.64
C ASP A 44 -1.23 7.30 -0.01
N VAL A 45 0.05 7.07 -0.25
CA VAL A 45 0.57 5.86 -0.89
C VAL A 45 1.70 5.28 -0.06
N MET A 46 1.88 3.97 -0.14
CA MET A 46 2.85 3.19 0.61
C MET A 46 3.98 2.74 -0.32
N ASN A 47 5.22 2.76 0.20
CA ASN A 47 6.31 2.05 -0.48
C ASN A 47 6.08 0.53 -0.38
N ASN A 48 6.91 -0.23 -1.10
CA ASN A 48 6.79 -1.67 -1.13
C ASN A 48 7.06 -2.29 0.25
N GLU A 49 8.03 -1.75 0.99
CA GLU A 49 8.43 -2.24 2.30
C GLU A 49 7.30 -2.13 3.35
N ASP A 50 6.52 -1.05 3.30
CA ASP A 50 5.40 -0.82 4.20
C ASP A 50 4.21 -1.71 3.83
N ILE A 51 3.98 -1.93 2.53
CA ILE A 51 2.93 -2.86 2.05
C ILE A 51 3.24 -4.29 2.50
N TYR A 52 4.50 -4.72 2.43
CA TYR A 52 4.91 -6.06 2.84
C TYR A 52 4.79 -6.29 4.36
N LYS A 53 4.81 -5.22 5.16
CA LYS A 53 4.66 -5.28 6.62
C LYS A 53 3.21 -5.27 7.09
N LEU A 54 2.24 -5.08 6.19
CA LEU A 54 0.83 -5.14 6.57
C LEU A 54 0.53 -6.48 7.25
N PRO A 55 -0.18 -6.48 8.40
CA PRO A 55 -0.38 -7.68 9.22
C PRO A 55 -1.48 -8.59 8.65
N ILE A 56 -1.44 -8.88 7.35
CA ILE A 56 -2.45 -9.67 6.64
C ILE A 56 -2.53 -11.10 7.19
N GLN A 57 -1.46 -11.60 7.80
CA GLN A 57 -1.44 -12.90 8.48
C GLN A 57 -2.42 -12.95 9.66
N GLN A 58 -2.77 -11.81 10.26
CA GLN A 58 -3.77 -11.76 11.33
C GLN A 58 -5.19 -12.07 10.83
N ILE A 59 -5.46 -11.86 9.53
CA ILE A 59 -6.77 -12.12 8.92
C ILE A 59 -6.75 -13.25 7.89
N ALA A 60 -5.59 -13.79 7.53
CA ALA A 60 -5.48 -14.93 6.62
C ALA A 60 -5.83 -16.26 7.31
N ASP A 61 -6.67 -17.07 6.66
CA ASP A 61 -6.89 -18.47 7.01
C ASP A 61 -5.64 -19.32 6.69
N LYS A 62 -5.56 -20.55 7.20
CA LYS A 62 -4.46 -21.48 6.89
C LYS A 62 -4.48 -21.90 5.42
N ASN A 63 -5.67 -22.10 4.86
CA ASN A 63 -5.86 -22.48 3.47
C ASN A 63 -6.52 -21.32 2.72
N CYS A 64 -5.73 -20.32 2.32
CA CYS A 64 -6.26 -19.12 1.67
C CYS A 64 -5.51 -18.77 0.37
N ILE A 65 -6.17 -17.97 -0.46
CA ILE A 65 -5.61 -17.39 -1.69
C ILE A 65 -5.65 -15.87 -1.58
N LEU A 66 -4.55 -15.23 -1.98
CA LEU A 66 -4.45 -13.78 -2.16
C LEU A 66 -4.46 -13.44 -3.65
N PHE A 67 -5.41 -12.62 -4.06
CA PHE A 67 -5.42 -11.94 -5.34
C PHE A 67 -4.91 -10.52 -5.11
N LEU A 68 -3.74 -10.22 -5.65
CA LEU A 68 -3.06 -8.94 -5.45
C LEU A 68 -2.92 -8.21 -6.77
N TRP A 69 -3.44 -6.98 -6.84
CA TRP A 69 -3.08 -6.08 -7.92
C TRP A 69 -1.65 -5.60 -7.69
N ALA A 70 -0.73 -6.00 -8.57
CA ALA A 70 0.68 -5.70 -8.47
C ALA A 70 1.18 -4.95 -9.70
N TRP A 71 2.22 -4.15 -9.52
CA TRP A 71 2.91 -3.39 -10.54
C TRP A 71 4.43 -3.53 -10.33
N TYR A 72 5.22 -3.17 -11.34
CA TYR A 72 6.68 -3.27 -11.37
C TYR A 72 7.36 -1.94 -11.03
#